data_AF-A0A5N7ZQ28-F1
#
_entry.id   AF-A0A5N7ZQ28-F1
#
_cell.length_a   1.000
_cell.length_b   1.000
_cell.length_c   1.000
_cell.angle_alpha   90.00
_cell.angle_beta   90.00
_cell.angle_gamma   90.00
#
_symmetry.space_group_name_H-M   'P 1'
#
loop_
_entity.id
_entity.type
_entity.pdbx_description
1 polymer ?
#
loop_
_entity_poly.entity_id
_entity_poly.type
_entity_poly.pdbx_seq_one_letter_code
_entity_poly.pdbx_strand_id
1 'polypeptide(L)'
;KDLGIDWRRGERHFAAHLNDYDLAANNGGWQWSASTGADAVPYFRVFNPLSQSRKFDPDGVFLREWLPELAHLPGDAIHDPSPMERAAAGYPMPIVDLAQSRLRALEAFGGLPRS
;
A
#
# COMPACT_ATOMS: atom_id res chain seq x y z
N LYS A 1 5.61 0.52 1.20
CA LYS A 1 7.08 0.63 0.96
C LYS A 1 7.38 1.11 -0.46
N ASP A 2 6.44 0.95 -1.39
CA ASP A 2 6.63 1.13 -2.83
C ASP A 2 7.06 2.53 -3.27
N LEU A 3 6.67 3.55 -2.50
CA LEU A 3 7.01 4.95 -2.77
C LEU A 3 8.32 5.43 -2.13
N GLY A 4 8.94 4.64 -1.25
CA GLY A 4 10.18 5.03 -0.55
C GLY A 4 10.08 6.29 0.33
N ILE A 5 8.88 6.67 0.75
CA ILE A 5 8.61 7.88 1.54
C ILE A 5 8.85 7.61 3.04
N ASP A 6 9.41 8.59 3.76
CA ASP A 6 9.52 8.56 5.23
C ASP A 6 8.14 8.35 5.89
N TRP A 7 8.03 7.31 6.70
CA TRP A 7 6.81 6.90 7.39
C TRP A 7 6.21 8.00 8.28
N ARG A 8 7.04 8.92 8.81
CA ARG A 8 6.56 10.05 9.64
C ARG A 8 5.62 10.97 8.87
N ARG A 9 5.71 11.03 7.54
CA ARG A 9 4.76 11.78 6.71
C ARG A 9 3.39 11.12 6.71
N GLY A 10 3.34 9.79 6.66
CA GLY A 10 2.11 9.01 6.76
C GLY A 10 1.48 9.10 8.14
N GLU A 11 2.30 8.99 9.20
CA GLU A 11 1.87 9.16 10.59
C GLU A 11 1.13 10.48 10.81
N ARG A 12 1.71 11.60 10.36
CA ARG A 12 1.09 12.93 10.48
C ARG A 12 -0.20 13.04 9.66
N HIS A 13 -0.27 12.41 8.49
CA HIS A 13 -1.48 12.42 7.68
C HIS A 13 -2.62 11.66 8.40
N PHE A 14 -2.32 10.49 8.96
CA PHE A 14 -3.30 9.68 9.70
C PHE A 14 -3.76 10.40 10.97
N ALA A 15 -2.84 11.03 11.72
CA ALA A 15 -3.17 11.81 12.91
C ALA A 15 -4.16 12.95 12.64
N ALA A 16 -4.18 13.49 11.42
CA ALA A 16 -5.09 14.57 11.04
C ALA A 16 -6.47 14.11 10.56
N HIS A 17 -6.65 12.81 10.22
CA HIS A 17 -7.87 12.33 9.56
C HIS A 17 -8.56 11.16 10.28
N LEU A 18 -7.88 10.48 11.20
CA LEU A 18 -8.49 9.41 11.98
C LEU A 18 -9.36 9.98 13.10
N ASN A 19 -10.66 9.65 13.07
CA ASN A 19 -11.60 10.01 14.15
C ASN A 19 -11.26 9.31 15.47
N ASP A 20 -10.54 8.18 15.41
CA ASP A 20 -10.11 7.34 16.53
C ASP A 20 -8.61 7.50 16.85
N TYR A 21 -8.02 8.65 16.51
CA TYR A 21 -6.60 8.89 16.71
C TYR A 21 -6.14 8.62 18.15
N ASP A 22 -5.23 7.67 18.29
CA ASP A 22 -4.43 7.44 19.49
C ASP A 22 -2.94 7.47 19.13
N LEU A 23 -2.15 8.20 19.92
CA LEU A 23 -0.73 8.42 19.64
C LEU A 23 0.06 7.10 19.70
N ALA A 24 -0.20 6.24 20.68
CA ALA A 24 0.54 5.00 20.87
C ALA A 24 0.23 3.99 19.75
N ALA A 25 -1.05 3.83 19.41
CA ALA A 25 -1.50 2.96 18.33
C ALA A 25 -1.01 3.45 16.95
N ASN A 26 -1.12 4.75 16.66
CA ASN A 26 -0.66 5.30 15.38
C ASN A 26 0.86 5.19 15.23
N ASN A 27 1.62 5.59 16.26
CA ASN A 27 3.09 5.50 16.21
C ASN A 27 3.56 4.05 16.11
N GLY A 28 2.98 3.13 16.89
CA GLY A 28 3.28 1.70 16.84
C GLY A 28 2.98 1.06 15.48
N GLY A 29 1.82 1.36 14.88
CA GLY A 29 1.44 0.85 13.57
C GLY A 29 2.35 1.34 12.44
N TRP A 30 2.76 2.62 12.48
CA TRP A 30 3.69 3.18 11.50
C TRP A 30 5.11 2.65 11.66
N GLN A 31 5.61 2.49 12.89
CA GLN A 31 6.91 1.86 13.15
C GLN A 31 6.94 0.39 12.68
N TRP A 32 5.86 -0.35 12.93
CA TRP A 32 5.70 -1.73 12.47
C TRP A 32 5.74 -1.82 10.94
N SER A 33 4.99 -0.95 10.26
CA SER A 33 4.93 -0.89 8.79
C SER A 33 6.26 -0.47 8.14
N ALA A 34 7.02 0.39 8.83
CA ALA A 34 8.33 0.86 8.41
C ALA A 34 9.48 -0.10 8.74
N SER A 35 9.21 -1.20 9.46
CA SER A 35 10.24 -2.14 9.92
C SER A 35 11.26 -1.52 10.89
N THR A 36 10.85 -0.58 11.76
CA THR A 36 11.76 0.20 12.65
C THR A 36 11.51 0.06 14.16
N GLY A 37 10.48 -0.68 14.58
CA GLY A 37 10.11 -0.90 16.00
C GLY A 37 10.56 -2.26 16.59
N ALA A 38 10.30 -2.47 17.87
CA ALA A 38 10.74 -3.67 18.63
C ALA A 38 10.15 -5.00 18.13
N ASP A 39 8.95 -4.98 17.53
CA ASP A 39 8.26 -6.13 16.90
C ASP A 39 7.95 -5.87 15.41
N ALA A 40 8.78 -5.08 14.74
CA ALA A 40 8.50 -4.71 13.36
C ALA A 40 8.57 -5.91 12.42
N VAL A 41 7.76 -5.91 11.35
CA VAL A 41 7.91 -6.95 10.32
C VAL A 41 9.31 -6.89 9.73
N PRO A 42 9.92 -8.04 9.38
CA PRO A 42 11.22 -8.04 8.75
C PRO A 42 11.25 -7.10 7.55
N TYR A 43 12.33 -6.34 7.38
CA TYR A 43 12.42 -5.29 6.34
C TYR A 43 12.13 -5.82 4.93
N PHE A 44 12.46 -7.08 4.66
CA PHE A 44 12.21 -7.76 3.39
C PHE A 44 10.73 -8.12 3.15
N ARG A 45 9.87 -7.97 4.15
CA ARG A 45 8.42 -8.10 3.98
C ARG A 45 7.89 -6.83 3.29
N VAL A 46 7.78 -6.92 1.98
CA VAL A 46 7.12 -5.93 1.11
C VAL A 46 5.79 -6.53 0.69
N PHE A 47 4.69 -5.90 1.10
CA PHE A 47 3.35 -6.34 0.69
C PHE A 47 3.13 -6.00 -0.79
N ASN A 48 2.60 -6.96 -1.55
CA ASN A 48 2.13 -6.69 -2.89
C ASN A 48 0.65 -6.26 -2.80
N PRO A 49 0.29 -5.02 -3.19
CA PRO A 49 -1.08 -4.52 -3.04
C PRO A 49 -2.09 -5.35 -3.82
N LEU A 50 -1.73 -5.88 -5.00
CA LEU A 50 -2.62 -6.71 -5.82
C LEU A 50 -2.94 -8.05 -5.15
N SER A 51 -1.95 -8.68 -4.50
CA SER A 51 -2.19 -9.95 -3.81
C SER A 51 -2.95 -9.76 -2.49
N GLN A 52 -2.73 -8.65 -1.78
CA GLN A 52 -3.53 -8.30 -0.60
C GLN A 52 -4.98 -8.00 -0.99
N SER A 53 -5.18 -7.24 -2.07
CA SER A 53 -6.51 -6.90 -2.56
C SER A 53 -7.32 -8.15 -2.88
N ARG A 54 -6.81 -9.06 -3.71
CA ARG A 54 -7.47 -10.34 -4.01
C ARG A 54 -7.72 -11.22 -2.79
N LYS A 55 -6.82 -11.17 -1.80
CA LYS A 55 -6.93 -12.02 -0.60
C LYS A 55 -8.04 -11.52 0.35
N PHE A 56 -8.15 -10.21 0.53
CA PHE A 56 -9.03 -9.61 1.55
C PHE A 56 -10.34 -9.04 0.99
N ASP A 57 -10.42 -8.85 -0.33
CA ASP A 57 -11.61 -8.40 -1.04
C ASP A 57 -11.76 -9.23 -2.34
N PRO A 58 -11.90 -10.58 -2.27
CA PRO A 58 -11.86 -11.44 -3.47
C PRO A 58 -12.94 -11.12 -4.50
N ASP A 59 -14.08 -10.59 -4.04
CA ASP A 59 -15.18 -10.19 -4.90
C ASP A 59 -15.09 -8.72 -5.31
N GLY A 60 -14.10 -7.95 -4.85
CA GLY A 60 -13.92 -6.54 -5.15
C GLY A 60 -15.01 -5.62 -4.58
N VAL A 61 -15.74 -6.04 -3.54
CA VAL A 61 -16.89 -5.30 -2.98
C VAL A 61 -16.43 -3.97 -2.41
N PHE A 62 -15.36 -3.98 -1.62
CA PHE A 62 -14.81 -2.76 -1.04
C PHE A 62 -14.30 -1.81 -2.13
N LEU A 63 -13.59 -2.34 -3.15
CA LEU A 63 -13.14 -1.51 -4.26
C LEU A 63 -14.29 -0.88 -5.04
N ARG A 64 -15.39 -1.58 -5.28
CA ARG A 64 -16.56 -1.01 -5.99
C ARG A 64 -17.25 0.10 -5.20
N GLU A 65 -17.26 -0.01 -3.88
CA GLU A 65 -17.83 1.01 -3.00
C GLU A 65 -17.00 2.31 -3.02
N TRP A 66 -15.67 2.17 -2.91
CA TRP A 66 -14.78 3.31 -2.73
C TRP A 66 -14.17 3.87 -4.03
N LEU A 67 -14.22 3.11 -5.13
CA LEU A 67 -13.79 3.51 -6.48
C LEU A 67 -14.94 3.33 -7.46
N PRO A 68 -16.01 4.15 -7.37
CA PRO A 68 -17.21 3.99 -8.19
C PRO A 68 -16.94 4.04 -9.69
N GLU A 69 -15.90 4.76 -10.13
CA GLU A 69 -15.45 4.82 -11.53
C GLU A 69 -15.01 3.45 -12.07
N LEU A 70 -14.54 2.53 -11.21
CA LEU A 70 -14.15 1.17 -11.57
C LEU A 70 -15.24 0.13 -11.30
N ALA A 71 -16.39 0.52 -10.73
CA ALA A 71 -17.37 -0.43 -10.21
C ALA A 71 -17.99 -1.34 -11.28
N HIS A 72 -17.98 -0.87 -12.54
CA HIS A 72 -18.47 -1.60 -13.70
C HIS A 72 -17.55 -2.74 -14.16
N LEU A 73 -16.31 -2.81 -13.66
CA LEU A 73 -15.37 -3.86 -14.05
C LEU A 73 -15.80 -5.23 -13.49
N PRO A 74 -15.84 -6.28 -14.33
CA PRO A 74 -16.30 -7.60 -13.91
C PRO A 74 -15.20 -8.37 -13.18
N GLY A 75 -15.61 -9.14 -12.16
CA GLY A 75 -14.77 -10.13 -11.48
C GLY A 75 -13.42 -9.55 -10.99
N ASP A 76 -12.34 -10.26 -11.31
CA ASP A 76 -10.97 -9.96 -10.85
C ASP A 76 -10.36 -8.69 -11.51
N ALA A 77 -10.95 -8.19 -12.60
CA ALA A 77 -10.40 -7.05 -13.35
C ALA A 77 -10.31 -5.78 -12.50
N ILE A 78 -11.16 -5.64 -11.48
CA ILE A 78 -11.13 -4.50 -10.56
C ILE A 78 -9.86 -4.43 -9.71
N HIS A 79 -9.19 -5.57 -9.47
CA HIS A 79 -7.95 -5.61 -8.69
C HIS A 79 -6.74 -5.12 -9.48
N ASP A 80 -6.72 -5.37 -10.78
CA ASP A 80 -5.66 -4.91 -11.68
C ASP A 80 -6.21 -4.52 -13.07
N PRO A 81 -6.89 -3.36 -13.17
CA PRO A 81 -7.45 -2.92 -14.44
C PRO A 81 -6.35 -2.69 -15.47
N SER A 82 -6.61 -3.10 -16.72
CA SER A 82 -5.72 -2.86 -17.84
C SER A 82 -5.59 -1.36 -18.15
N PRO A 83 -4.53 -0.93 -18.87
CA PRO A 83 -4.38 0.48 -19.26
C PRO A 83 -5.60 1.03 -20.02
N MET A 84 -6.26 0.19 -20.82
CA MET A 84 -7.45 0.57 -21.58
C MET A 84 -8.67 0.77 -20.66
N GLU A 85 -8.89 -0.15 -19.72
CA GLU A 85 -9.98 -0.02 -18.73
C GLU A 85 -9.79 1.21 -17.84
N ARG A 86 -8.55 1.48 -17.42
CA ARG A 86 -8.20 2.68 -16.65
C ARG A 86 -8.50 3.95 -17.44
N ALA A 87 -8.04 4.02 -18.69
CA ALA A 87 -8.29 5.16 -19.56
C ALA A 87 -9.80 5.39 -19.79
N ALA A 88 -10.57 4.31 -20.00
CA ALA A 88 -12.01 4.38 -20.18
C ALA A 88 -12.73 4.88 -18.92
N ALA A 89 -12.24 4.51 -17.74
CA ALA A 89 -12.79 4.94 -16.45
C ALA A 89 -12.27 6.31 -15.98
N GLY A 90 -11.30 6.91 -16.67
CA GLY A 90 -10.59 8.11 -16.17
C GLY A 90 -9.71 7.83 -14.93
N TYR A 91 -9.36 6.57 -14.69
CA TYR A 91 -8.57 6.13 -13.54
C TYR A 91 -7.06 6.20 -13.86
N PRO A 92 -6.20 6.60 -12.89
CA PRO A 92 -4.78 6.77 -13.17
C PRO A 92 -4.05 5.45 -13.45
N MET A 93 -2.98 5.58 -14.24
CA MET A 93 -1.96 4.53 -14.37
C MET A 93 -1.22 4.31 -13.05
N PRO A 94 -0.70 3.09 -12.79
CA PRO A 94 0.15 2.86 -11.63
C PRO A 94 1.32 3.85 -11.58
N ILE A 95 1.48 4.53 -10.45
CA ILE A 95 2.51 5.55 -10.24
C ILE A 95 3.92 4.92 -10.17
N VAL A 96 3.99 3.64 -9.80
CA VAL A 96 5.23 2.87 -9.68
C VAL A 96 5.04 1.47 -10.22
N ASP A 97 6.11 0.92 -10.78
CA ASP A 97 6.21 -0.51 -11.07
C ASP A 97 6.44 -1.29 -9.75
N LEU A 98 5.57 -2.27 -9.46
CA LEU A 98 5.59 -3.02 -8.20
C LEU A 98 6.80 -3.95 -8.06
N ALA A 99 7.32 -4.49 -9.17
CA ALA A 99 8.48 -5.37 -9.14
C ALA A 99 9.75 -4.55 -8.84
N GLN A 100 9.91 -3.43 -9.54
CA GLN A 100 11.02 -2.51 -9.33
C GLN A 100 10.93 -1.82 -7.96
N SER A 101 9.74 -1.44 -7.49
CA SER A 101 9.58 -0.83 -6.16
C SER A 101 10.01 -1.79 -5.06
N ARG A 102 9.67 -3.08 -5.20
CA ARG A 102 10.10 -4.13 -4.28
C ARG A 102 11.62 -4.29 -4.29
N LEU A 103 12.25 -4.31 -5.47
CA LEU A 103 13.71 -4.41 -5.58
C LEU A 103 14.40 -3.22 -4.90
N ARG A 104 13.96 -1.99 -5.22
CA ARG A 104 14.49 -0.77 -4.59
C ARG A 104 14.34 -0.80 -3.06
N ALA A 105 13.22 -1.29 -2.55
CA ALA A 105 13.02 -1.43 -1.11
C ALA A 105 14.03 -2.43 -0.53
N LEU A 106 14.21 -3.60 -1.14
CA LEU A 106 15.16 -4.60 -0.66
C LEU A 106 16.61 -4.09 -0.68
N GLU A 107 17.03 -3.39 -1.73
CA GLU A 107 18.37 -2.79 -1.84
C GLU A 107 18.61 -1.73 -0.77
N ALA A 108 17.66 -0.82 -0.56
CA ALA A 108 17.77 0.26 0.43
C ALA A 108 17.97 -0.28 1.85
N PHE A 109 17.33 -1.41 2.19
CA PHE A 109 17.50 -2.05 3.49
C PHE A 109 18.72 -2.99 3.56
N GLY A 110 19.10 -3.62 2.44
CA GLY A 110 20.29 -4.49 2.37
C GLY A 110 21.62 -3.74 2.51
N GLY A 111 21.65 -2.45 2.16
CA GLY A 111 22.83 -1.59 2.31
C GLY A 111 23.04 -0.99 3.70
N LEU A 112 22.14 -1.22 4.66
CA LEU A 112 22.30 -0.70 6.02
C LEU A 112 23.27 -1.59 6.83
N PRO A 113 24.24 -1.00 7.55
CA PRO A 113 25.13 -1.77 8.41
C PRO A 113 24.31 -2.54 9.45
N ARG A 114 24.63 -3.83 9.62
CA ARG A 114 24.09 -4.63 10.73
C ARG A 114 24.65 -4.02 12.01
N SER A 115 23.77 -3.48 12.85
CA SER A 115 24.06 -3.04 14.22
C SER A 115 24.50 -4.21 15.08
#